data_AF-A0A833GUI7-F1
#
_entry.id   AF-A0A833GUI7-F1
#
_cell.length_a   1.000
_cell.length_b   1.000
_cell.length_c   1.000
_cell.angle_alpha   90.00
_cell.angle_beta   90.00
_cell.angle_gamma   90.00
#
_symmetry.space_group_name_H-M   'P 1'
#
loop_
_entity.id
_entity.type
_entity.pdbx_description
1 polymer ?
#
loop_
_entity_poly.entity_id
_entity_poly.type
_entity_poly.pdbx_seq_one_letter_code
_entity_poly.pdbx_strand_id
1 'polypeptide(L)'
;MKALIVAPAWIGDTIMAQPLFARLHALHPGLQLDALAPRWVAPVLQRMDDIGEVVDSPFGHGQISFKARWRLARSIAERGYDTAYILPNSLKSALVPFFAGIPQRVGFTGESRYGLINVRHTLDKTALPLMIERFMQLAEAPGAPLPRPIAHPRIRSTPAEQARTLAELAIERPAHVVAFCPGAEYGPAKRWPAAHFAALARTLHRRGNAVWLFGSPKDHAVAEEICQLAPGCCRNLCGTTSLGQAVDLLALADLVVCNDSGLMHVAAALDRPIVAIYGSSSPGFTPPLSGQAAILSLELDCSPCFERNCPLGHLDCLNKLLPEQVMAAVEQRSGR
;
A
#
# COMPACT_ATOMS: atom_id res chain seq x y z
N MET A 1 -16.23 0.18 -23.48
CA MET A 1 -14.97 0.93 -23.30
C MET A 1 -13.97 0.00 -22.65
N LYS A 2 -12.73 -0.02 -23.13
CA LYS A 2 -11.64 -0.78 -22.53
C LYS A 2 -10.53 0.17 -22.11
N ALA A 3 -10.12 0.11 -20.84
CA ALA A 3 -9.13 1.02 -20.29
C ALA A 3 -7.96 0.29 -19.62
N LEU A 4 -6.80 0.95 -19.61
CA LEU A 4 -5.57 0.46 -19.00
C LEU A 4 -5.12 1.39 -17.87
N ILE A 5 -4.99 0.87 -16.65
CA ILE A 5 -4.30 1.56 -15.55
C ILE A 5 -2.80 1.28 -15.65
N VAL A 6 -1.96 2.31 -15.75
CA VAL A 6 -0.53 2.14 -15.46
C VAL A 6 -0.34 2.36 -13.97
N ALA A 7 -0.16 1.26 -13.23
CA ALA A 7 -0.16 1.26 -11.79
C ALA A 7 1.13 1.86 -11.20
N PRO A 8 1.07 2.42 -9.97
CA PRO A 8 2.25 2.71 -9.16
C PRO A 8 3.08 1.46 -8.89
N ALA A 9 4.35 1.67 -8.55
CA ALA A 9 5.27 0.59 -8.16
C ALA A 9 5.30 0.33 -6.64
N TRP A 10 4.48 1.05 -5.86
CA TRP A 10 4.41 0.96 -4.41
C TRP A 10 3.07 0.37 -3.99
N ILE A 11 3.08 -0.57 -3.05
CA ILE A 11 1.87 -1.25 -2.58
C ILE A 11 0.84 -0.25 -2.04
N GLY A 12 1.28 0.73 -1.22
CA GLY A 12 0.39 1.74 -0.65
C GLY A 12 -0.30 2.59 -1.71
N ASP A 13 0.46 3.16 -2.64
CA ASP A 13 -0.06 3.94 -3.77
C ASP A 13 -1.05 3.13 -4.63
N THR A 14 -0.75 1.85 -4.88
CA THR A 14 -1.64 0.96 -5.65
C THR A 14 -2.96 0.72 -4.92
N ILE A 15 -2.96 0.50 -3.60
CA ILE A 15 -4.18 0.43 -2.80
C ILE A 15 -4.96 1.75 -2.88
N MET A 16 -4.29 2.88 -2.70
CA MET A 16 -4.93 4.21 -2.75
C MET A 16 -5.54 4.56 -4.11
N ALA A 17 -5.15 3.86 -5.17
CA ALA A 17 -5.72 4.02 -6.50
C ALA A 17 -7.07 3.29 -6.69
N GLN A 18 -7.45 2.35 -5.82
CA GLN A 18 -8.67 1.56 -6.03
C GLN A 18 -9.96 2.39 -6.16
N PRO A 19 -10.17 3.50 -5.42
CA PRO A 19 -11.35 4.34 -5.58
C PRO A 19 -11.48 4.99 -6.97
N LEU A 20 -10.37 5.26 -7.65
CA LEU A 20 -10.39 5.65 -9.07
C LEU A 20 -11.03 4.54 -9.91
N PHE A 21 -10.70 3.28 -9.67
CA PHE A 21 -11.21 2.16 -10.47
C PHE A 21 -12.72 2.00 -10.30
N ALA A 22 -13.19 2.03 -9.05
CA ALA A 22 -14.61 1.99 -8.74
C ALA A 22 -15.37 3.17 -9.37
N ARG A 23 -14.78 4.37 -9.36
CA ARG A 23 -15.36 5.55 -10.01
C ARG A 23 -15.47 5.40 -11.51
N LEU A 24 -14.44 4.86 -12.17
CA LEU A 24 -14.45 4.63 -13.60
C LEU A 24 -15.55 3.64 -14.00
N HIS A 25 -15.75 2.57 -13.24
CA HIS A 25 -16.88 1.65 -13.44
C HIS A 25 -18.24 2.33 -13.27
N ALA A 26 -18.37 3.22 -12.29
CA ALA A 26 -19.61 3.98 -12.09
C ALA A 26 -19.90 4.97 -13.23
N LEU A 27 -18.86 5.58 -13.81
CA LEU A 27 -18.99 6.51 -14.95
C LEU A 27 -19.22 5.79 -16.28
N HIS A 28 -18.74 4.55 -16.41
CA HIS A 28 -18.75 3.80 -17.66
C HIS A 28 -19.29 2.37 -17.43
N PRO A 29 -20.64 2.19 -17.45
CA PRO A 29 -21.24 0.86 -17.35
C PRO A 29 -20.68 -0.09 -18.43
N GLY A 30 -20.21 -1.27 -18.01
CA GLY A 30 -19.57 -2.25 -18.90
C GLY A 30 -18.11 -1.94 -19.23
N LEU A 31 -17.44 -1.08 -18.46
CA LEU A 31 -16.00 -0.86 -18.55
C LEU A 31 -15.22 -2.16 -18.33
N GLN A 32 -14.28 -2.44 -19.24
CA GLN A 32 -13.23 -3.43 -19.02
C GLN A 32 -11.97 -2.69 -18.58
N LEU A 33 -11.50 -2.94 -17.36
CA LEU A 33 -10.35 -2.25 -16.78
C LEU A 33 -9.23 -3.24 -16.47
N ASP A 34 -8.12 -3.10 -17.17
CA ASP A 34 -6.91 -3.89 -16.95
C ASP A 34 -5.82 -3.01 -16.32
N ALA A 35 -4.81 -3.62 -15.70
CA ALA A 35 -3.69 -2.90 -15.11
C ALA A 35 -2.34 -3.36 -15.68
N LEU A 36 -1.49 -2.42 -16.06
CA LEU A 36 -0.07 -2.63 -16.30
C LEU A 36 0.69 -2.35 -15.00
N ALA A 37 1.26 -3.39 -14.38
CA ALA A 37 1.85 -3.27 -13.05
C ALA A 37 3.07 -4.17 -12.86
N PRO A 38 4.06 -3.77 -12.06
CA PRO A 38 5.16 -4.65 -11.68
C PRO A 38 4.68 -5.88 -10.90
N ARG A 39 5.35 -7.03 -11.10
CA ARG A 39 5.02 -8.31 -10.45
C ARG A 39 4.83 -8.22 -8.93
N TRP A 40 5.57 -7.35 -8.25
CA TRP A 40 5.51 -7.25 -6.78
C TRP A 40 4.29 -6.48 -6.25
N VAL A 41 3.60 -5.68 -7.07
CA VAL A 41 2.31 -5.04 -6.69
C VAL A 41 1.10 -5.73 -7.33
N ALA A 42 1.31 -6.50 -8.40
CA ALA A 42 0.26 -7.23 -9.10
C ALA A 42 -0.67 -8.06 -8.18
N PRO A 43 -0.18 -8.76 -7.15
CA PRO A 43 -1.05 -9.52 -6.25
C PRO A 43 -2.11 -8.68 -5.54
N VAL A 44 -1.86 -7.39 -5.30
CA VAL A 44 -2.85 -6.49 -4.69
C VAL A 44 -3.92 -6.07 -5.69
N LEU A 45 -3.54 -5.75 -6.93
CA LEU A 45 -4.50 -5.44 -8.00
C LEU A 45 -5.40 -6.63 -8.31
N GLN A 46 -4.85 -7.86 -8.27
CA GLN A 46 -5.62 -9.09 -8.45
C GLN A 46 -6.68 -9.31 -7.36
N ARG A 47 -6.59 -8.61 -6.22
CA ARG A 47 -7.59 -8.63 -5.15
C ARG A 47 -8.60 -7.48 -5.23
N MET A 48 -8.56 -6.67 -6.28
CA MET A 48 -9.55 -5.63 -6.54
C MET A 48 -10.54 -6.16 -7.57
N ASP A 49 -11.83 -6.13 -7.24
CA ASP A 49 -12.88 -6.63 -8.15
C ASP A 49 -13.03 -5.75 -9.40
N ASP A 50 -12.51 -4.52 -9.36
CA ASP A 50 -12.52 -3.58 -10.45
C ASP A 50 -11.56 -3.94 -11.59
N ILE A 51 -10.55 -4.79 -11.34
CA ILE A 51 -9.48 -5.12 -12.30
C ILE A 51 -9.74 -6.49 -12.92
N GLY A 52 -9.82 -6.53 -14.26
CA GLY A 52 -9.96 -7.76 -15.05
C GLY A 52 -8.64 -8.52 -15.14
N GLU A 53 -7.67 -7.96 -15.88
CA GLU A 53 -6.34 -8.56 -16.04
C GLU A 53 -5.23 -7.66 -15.51
N VAL A 54 -4.17 -8.27 -14.96
CA VAL A 54 -2.92 -7.58 -14.63
C VAL A 54 -1.82 -8.00 -15.61
N VAL A 55 -1.44 -7.09 -16.50
CA VAL A 55 -0.32 -7.22 -17.43
C VAL A 55 0.99 -6.91 -16.71
N ASP A 56 1.97 -7.80 -16.82
CA ASP A 56 3.26 -7.62 -16.18
C ASP A 56 4.03 -6.43 -16.78
N SER A 57 4.54 -5.56 -15.90
CA SER A 57 5.51 -4.51 -16.21
C SER A 57 6.89 -4.94 -15.70
N PRO A 58 7.77 -5.48 -16.55
CA PRO A 58 9.05 -6.07 -16.12
C PRO A 58 10.12 -5.01 -15.81
N PHE A 59 9.76 -3.73 -15.71
CA PHE A 59 10.71 -2.63 -15.59
C PHE A 59 10.97 -2.28 -14.13
N GLY A 60 12.23 -2.42 -13.71
CA GLY A 60 12.67 -1.96 -12.40
C GLY A 60 12.63 -0.44 -12.24
N HIS A 61 12.78 0.04 -11.01
CA HIS A 61 12.99 1.47 -10.75
C HIS A 61 14.19 2.00 -11.55
N GLY A 62 14.10 3.26 -12.00
CA GLY A 62 15.13 3.90 -12.84
C GLY A 62 15.22 3.45 -14.31
N GLN A 63 14.83 2.21 -14.66
CA GLN A 63 15.10 1.67 -15.99
C GLN A 63 14.24 2.29 -17.11
N ILE A 64 14.87 2.90 -18.12
CA ILE A 64 14.21 3.48 -19.30
C ILE A 64 13.86 2.40 -20.35
N SER A 65 14.73 1.42 -20.56
CA SER A 65 14.52 0.20 -21.38
C SER A 65 13.64 0.39 -22.63
N PHE A 66 13.96 1.35 -23.49
CA PHE A 66 13.09 1.82 -24.58
C PHE A 66 12.63 0.70 -25.52
N LYS A 67 13.56 -0.13 -26.02
CA LYS A 67 13.24 -1.27 -26.92
C LYS A 67 12.29 -2.27 -26.26
N ALA A 68 12.47 -2.54 -24.97
CA ALA A 68 11.61 -3.47 -24.23
C ALA A 68 10.23 -2.88 -23.98
N ARG A 69 10.13 -1.57 -23.67
CA ARG A 69 8.85 -0.85 -23.59
C ARG A 69 8.11 -0.84 -24.91
N TRP A 70 8.80 -0.63 -26.03
CA TRP A 70 8.21 -0.69 -27.36
C TRP A 70 7.69 -2.09 -27.71
N ARG A 71 8.45 -3.16 -27.39
CA ARG A 71 7.98 -4.54 -27.59
C ARG A 71 6.73 -4.84 -26.78
N LEU A 72 6.72 -4.46 -25.49
CA LEU A 72 5.54 -4.59 -24.64
C LEU A 72 4.37 -3.76 -25.15
N ALA A 73 4.63 -2.57 -25.68
CA ALA A 73 3.60 -1.72 -26.25
C ALA A 73 2.93 -2.35 -27.47
N ARG A 74 3.65 -3.12 -28.30
CA ARG A 74 3.05 -3.85 -29.43
C ARG A 74 2.06 -4.91 -28.97
N SER A 75 2.39 -5.69 -27.94
CA SER A 75 1.44 -6.68 -27.39
C SER A 75 0.27 -6.01 -26.67
N ILE A 76 0.46 -4.80 -26.13
CA ILE A 76 -0.64 -4.00 -25.54
C ILE A 76 -1.53 -3.40 -26.64
N ALA A 77 -0.99 -2.99 -27.78
CA ALA A 77 -1.75 -2.42 -28.88
C ALA A 77 -2.79 -3.42 -29.43
N GLU A 78 -2.44 -4.70 -29.49
CA GLU A 78 -3.34 -5.79 -29.92
C GLU A 78 -4.56 -5.96 -29.01
N ARG A 79 -4.53 -5.41 -27.78
CA ARG A 79 -5.64 -5.51 -26.81
C ARG A 79 -6.73 -4.46 -27.01
N GLY A 80 -6.49 -3.44 -27.83
CA GLY A 80 -7.50 -2.44 -28.22
C GLY A 80 -7.99 -1.53 -27.09
N TYR A 81 -7.10 -0.97 -26.28
CA TYR A 81 -7.50 -0.01 -25.22
C TYR A 81 -7.88 1.35 -25.81
N ASP A 82 -9.03 1.88 -25.36
CA ASP A 82 -9.52 3.22 -25.71
C ASP A 82 -8.83 4.31 -24.87
N THR A 83 -8.50 3.99 -23.61
CA THR A 83 -7.98 4.96 -22.65
C THR A 83 -6.93 4.35 -21.75
N ALA A 84 -5.88 5.11 -21.43
CA ALA A 84 -4.92 4.76 -20.40
C ALA A 84 -4.93 5.82 -19.30
N TYR A 85 -4.95 5.39 -18.04
CA TYR A 85 -4.77 6.25 -16.87
C TYR A 85 -3.38 6.00 -16.29
N ILE A 86 -2.50 7.01 -16.38
CA ILE A 86 -1.08 6.90 -16.02
C ILE A 86 -0.87 7.50 -14.62
N LEU A 87 -0.81 6.64 -13.61
CA LEU A 87 -0.77 7.06 -12.20
C LEU A 87 0.61 7.55 -11.74
N PRO A 88 1.75 6.90 -12.09
CA PRO A 88 3.07 7.42 -11.76
C PRO A 88 3.32 8.77 -12.43
N ASN A 89 4.09 9.66 -11.80
CA ASN A 89 4.44 10.96 -12.39
C ASN A 89 5.63 10.94 -13.36
N SER A 90 6.36 9.81 -13.41
CA SER A 90 7.57 9.70 -14.21
C SER A 90 7.30 9.68 -15.71
N LEU A 91 8.15 10.28 -16.52
CA LEU A 91 8.01 10.32 -17.98
C LEU A 91 7.95 8.92 -18.59
N LYS A 92 8.82 8.02 -18.12
CA LYS A 92 8.92 6.62 -18.60
C LYS A 92 7.64 5.78 -18.39
N SER A 93 6.76 6.18 -17.48
CA SER A 93 5.49 5.47 -17.23
C SER A 93 4.49 5.68 -18.37
N ALA A 94 4.57 6.81 -19.08
CA ALA A 94 3.68 7.14 -20.18
C ALA A 94 4.15 6.56 -21.54
N LEU A 95 5.37 6.03 -21.62
CA LEU A 95 5.95 5.52 -22.87
C LEU A 95 5.22 4.30 -23.42
N VAL A 96 4.83 3.35 -22.57
CA VAL A 96 4.15 2.13 -23.02
C VAL A 96 2.76 2.47 -23.59
N PRO A 97 1.88 3.23 -22.90
CA PRO A 97 0.63 3.69 -23.49
C PRO A 97 0.80 4.51 -24.78
N PHE A 98 1.83 5.36 -24.83
CA PHE A 98 2.13 6.17 -26.01
C PHE A 98 2.52 5.31 -27.22
N PHE A 99 3.47 4.39 -27.06
CA PHE A 99 3.89 3.50 -28.15
C PHE A 99 2.80 2.49 -28.56
N ALA A 100 1.90 2.15 -27.65
CA ALA A 100 0.75 1.28 -27.94
C ALA A 100 -0.33 2.00 -28.77
N GLY A 101 -0.19 3.32 -28.99
CA GLY A 101 -1.15 4.10 -29.76
C GLY A 101 -2.49 4.32 -29.06
N ILE A 102 -2.55 4.18 -27.73
CA ILE A 102 -3.79 4.36 -26.97
C ILE A 102 -4.28 5.81 -27.14
N PRO A 103 -5.50 6.05 -27.64
CA PRO A 103 -5.89 7.36 -28.12
C PRO A 103 -6.06 8.39 -26.99
N GLN A 104 -6.65 8.00 -25.87
CA GLN A 104 -6.72 8.85 -24.67
C GLN A 104 -5.70 8.40 -23.62
N ARG A 105 -4.84 9.31 -23.18
CA ARG A 105 -3.80 9.07 -22.17
C ARG A 105 -3.96 10.13 -21.10
N VAL A 106 -4.59 9.72 -20.00
CA VAL A 106 -5.00 10.55 -18.87
C VAL A 106 -3.94 10.50 -17.78
N GLY A 107 -3.59 11.64 -17.21
CA GLY A 107 -2.66 11.71 -16.07
C GLY A 107 -2.31 13.14 -15.68
N PHE A 108 -1.62 13.30 -14.57
CA PHE A 108 -1.04 14.60 -14.21
C PHE A 108 0.08 15.01 -15.18
N THR A 109 0.49 16.28 -15.19
CA THR A 109 1.65 16.71 -15.99
C THR A 109 2.95 15.97 -15.59
N GLY A 110 3.21 15.82 -14.29
CA GLY A 110 4.40 15.13 -13.77
C GLY A 110 5.72 15.69 -14.33
N GLU A 111 6.65 14.82 -14.73
CA GLU A 111 7.95 15.16 -15.33
C GLU A 111 7.82 15.69 -16.78
N SER A 112 7.09 16.79 -16.98
CA SER A 112 6.92 17.47 -18.29
C SER A 112 6.47 16.53 -19.41
N ARG A 113 5.48 15.68 -19.16
CA ARG A 113 5.00 14.60 -20.06
C ARG A 113 4.16 15.10 -21.25
N TYR A 114 4.49 16.27 -21.78
CA TYR A 114 3.81 16.88 -22.92
C TYR A 114 3.84 15.93 -24.13
N GLY A 115 2.70 15.76 -24.79
CA GLY A 115 2.51 14.81 -25.91
C GLY A 115 2.27 13.36 -25.48
N LEU A 116 3.05 12.86 -24.50
CA LEU A 116 2.87 11.51 -23.96
C LEU A 116 1.54 11.36 -23.21
N ILE A 117 1.11 12.41 -22.51
CA ILE A 117 -0.22 12.52 -21.89
C ILE A 117 -0.99 13.61 -22.64
N ASN A 118 -2.17 13.28 -23.18
CA ASN A 118 -2.99 14.20 -23.97
C ASN A 118 -4.29 14.61 -23.27
N VAL A 119 -4.71 13.91 -22.22
CA VAL A 119 -5.74 14.38 -21.26
C VAL A 119 -5.03 14.71 -19.95
N ARG A 120 -4.61 15.96 -19.81
CA ARG A 120 -3.63 16.36 -18.79
C ARG A 120 -4.28 17.10 -17.63
N HIS A 121 -4.00 16.64 -16.41
CA HIS A 121 -4.37 17.31 -15.17
C HIS A 121 -3.19 18.14 -14.63
N THR A 122 -3.49 19.34 -14.13
CA THR A 122 -2.55 20.15 -13.35
C THR A 122 -2.81 19.88 -11.87
N LEU A 123 -1.75 19.59 -11.11
CA LEU A 123 -1.88 19.30 -9.68
C LEU A 123 -1.96 20.59 -8.87
N ASP A 124 -3.09 20.81 -8.23
CA ASP A 124 -3.22 21.73 -7.09
C ASP A 124 -3.10 20.91 -5.79
N LYS A 125 -1.99 21.11 -5.06
CA LYS A 125 -1.73 20.38 -3.81
C LYS A 125 -2.62 20.85 -2.65
N THR A 126 -3.15 22.07 -2.73
CA THR A 126 -4.04 22.62 -1.70
C THR A 126 -5.46 22.09 -1.85
N ALA A 127 -5.92 21.93 -3.09
CA ALA A 127 -7.20 21.32 -3.40
C ALA A 127 -7.21 19.79 -3.30
N LEU A 128 -6.04 19.15 -3.50
CA LEU A 128 -5.82 17.70 -3.48
C LEU A 128 -4.68 17.32 -2.51
N PRO A 129 -4.86 17.57 -1.20
CA PRO A 129 -3.84 17.27 -0.20
C PRO A 129 -3.51 15.78 -0.14
N LEU A 130 -4.48 14.89 -0.31
CA LEU A 130 -4.30 13.44 -0.15
C LEU A 130 -3.96 12.74 -1.48
N MET A 131 -3.17 11.66 -1.40
CA MET A 131 -2.85 10.86 -2.59
C MET A 131 -4.08 10.21 -3.23
N ILE A 132 -5.02 9.70 -2.42
CA ILE A 132 -6.29 9.13 -2.90
C ILE A 132 -7.10 10.15 -3.71
N GLU A 133 -7.12 11.42 -3.29
CA GLU A 133 -7.81 12.49 -4.01
C GLU A 133 -7.16 12.76 -5.36
N ARG A 134 -5.82 12.71 -5.43
CA ARG A 134 -5.09 12.87 -6.69
C ARG A 134 -5.44 11.75 -7.67
N PHE A 135 -5.46 10.49 -7.23
CA PHE A 135 -5.85 9.40 -8.13
C PHE A 135 -7.32 9.52 -8.55
N MET A 136 -8.22 9.77 -7.60
CA MET A 136 -9.64 9.94 -7.88
C MET A 136 -9.93 11.07 -8.87
N GLN A 137 -9.16 12.17 -8.82
CA GLN A 137 -9.30 13.29 -9.76
C GLN A 137 -9.11 12.88 -11.23
N LEU A 138 -8.37 11.80 -11.50
CA LEU A 138 -8.13 11.32 -12.88
C LEU A 138 -9.37 10.67 -13.51
N ALA A 139 -10.41 10.34 -12.74
CA ALA A 139 -11.71 9.93 -13.30
C ALA A 139 -12.52 11.11 -13.84
N GLU A 140 -12.25 12.33 -13.36
CA GLU A 140 -13.02 13.51 -13.70
C GLU A 140 -12.37 14.28 -14.85
N ALA A 141 -13.11 15.21 -15.48
CA ALA A 141 -12.52 16.07 -16.49
C ALA A 141 -11.42 16.98 -15.88
N PRO A 142 -10.36 17.34 -16.62
CA PRO A 142 -9.35 18.27 -16.13
C PRO A 142 -9.96 19.59 -15.64
N GLY A 143 -9.65 19.96 -14.39
CA GLY A 143 -10.18 21.18 -13.76
C GLY A 143 -11.58 21.05 -13.14
N ALA A 144 -12.25 19.91 -13.30
CA ALA A 144 -13.53 19.64 -12.65
C ALA A 144 -13.35 19.45 -11.14
N PRO A 145 -14.34 19.84 -10.31
CA PRO A 145 -14.29 19.61 -8.87
C PRO A 145 -14.30 18.11 -8.55
N LEU A 146 -13.57 17.72 -7.52
CA LEU A 146 -13.52 16.35 -7.04
C LEU A 146 -14.78 16.00 -6.22
N PRO A 147 -15.55 14.97 -6.59
CA PRO A 147 -16.66 14.49 -5.77
C PRO A 147 -16.18 13.97 -4.42
N ARG A 148 -16.86 14.36 -3.34
CA ARG A 148 -16.59 13.94 -1.96
C ARG A 148 -17.90 13.52 -1.27
N PRO A 149 -17.88 12.58 -0.30
CA PRO A 149 -16.70 11.86 0.21
C PRO A 149 -16.17 10.80 -0.78
N ILE A 150 -14.89 10.45 -0.67
CA ILE A 150 -14.28 9.36 -1.44
C ILE A 150 -14.39 8.07 -0.62
N ALA A 151 -14.88 7.00 -1.24
CA ALA A 151 -14.93 5.70 -0.61
C ALA A 151 -13.51 5.21 -0.25
N HIS A 152 -13.37 4.56 0.90
CA HIS A 152 -12.10 3.93 1.26
C HIS A 152 -11.78 2.78 0.31
N PRO A 153 -10.48 2.54 0.02
CA PRO A 153 -10.05 1.39 -0.76
C PRO A 153 -10.54 0.07 -0.17
N ARG A 154 -10.85 -0.90 -1.03
CA ARG A 154 -11.19 -2.26 -0.61
C ARG A 154 -10.43 -3.29 -1.45
N ILE A 155 -9.99 -4.37 -0.81
CA ILE A 155 -9.48 -5.56 -1.48
C ILE A 155 -10.13 -6.81 -0.90
N ARG A 156 -10.24 -7.87 -1.69
CA ARG A 156 -10.83 -9.14 -1.27
C ARG A 156 -9.81 -10.09 -0.66
N SER A 157 -10.27 -10.86 0.32
CA SER A 157 -9.66 -12.12 0.75
C SER A 157 -10.79 -13.05 1.18
N THR A 158 -10.94 -14.18 0.50
CA THR A 158 -12.02 -15.13 0.76
C THR A 158 -11.62 -16.20 1.78
N PRO A 159 -12.57 -16.82 2.50
CA PRO A 159 -12.26 -17.92 3.42
C PRO A 159 -11.52 -19.10 2.75
N ALA A 160 -11.80 -19.37 1.48
CA ALA A 160 -11.12 -20.41 0.71
C ALA A 160 -9.65 -20.07 0.44
N GLU A 161 -9.36 -18.81 0.07
CA GLU A 161 -7.98 -18.33 -0.13
C GLU A 161 -7.18 -18.32 1.19
N GLN A 162 -7.83 -17.92 2.28
CA GLN A 162 -7.27 -17.96 3.64
C GLN A 162 -6.94 -19.40 4.07
N ALA A 163 -7.87 -20.34 3.94
CA ALA A 163 -7.67 -21.74 4.29
C ALA A 163 -6.54 -22.39 3.46
N ARG A 164 -6.51 -22.10 2.15
CA ARG A 164 -5.42 -22.56 1.28
C ARG A 164 -4.07 -22.01 1.73
N THR A 165 -3.98 -20.73 2.05
CA THR A 165 -2.74 -20.09 2.50
C THR A 165 -2.26 -20.67 3.83
N LEU A 166 -3.15 -20.90 4.79
CA LEU A 166 -2.82 -21.57 6.05
C LEU A 166 -2.26 -22.97 5.83
N ALA A 167 -2.88 -23.75 4.93
CA ALA A 167 -2.44 -25.10 4.59
C ALA A 167 -1.07 -25.11 3.88
N GLU A 168 -0.88 -24.25 2.87
CA GLU A 168 0.38 -24.11 2.12
C GLU A 168 1.57 -23.75 3.04
N LEU A 169 1.32 -22.94 4.08
CA LEU A 169 2.35 -22.46 5.00
C LEU A 169 2.47 -23.31 6.27
N ALA A 170 1.69 -24.39 6.40
CA ALA A 170 1.57 -25.19 7.61
C ALA A 170 1.40 -24.31 8.87
N ILE A 171 0.42 -23.39 8.81
CA ILE A 171 0.05 -22.51 9.90
C ILE A 171 -1.31 -22.94 10.42
N GLU A 172 -1.37 -23.32 11.70
CA GLU A 172 -2.64 -23.47 12.41
C GLU A 172 -3.21 -22.09 12.73
N ARG A 173 -4.51 -21.90 12.48
CA ARG A 173 -5.20 -20.64 12.77
C ARG A 173 -5.31 -20.44 14.29
N PRO A 174 -4.70 -19.40 14.88
CA PRO A 174 -4.88 -19.08 16.29
C PRO A 174 -6.30 -18.57 16.55
N ALA A 175 -6.75 -18.67 17.80
CA ALA A 175 -8.02 -18.08 18.22
C ALA A 175 -8.00 -16.55 18.08
N HIS A 176 -6.90 -15.91 18.49
CA HIS A 176 -6.68 -14.48 18.35
C HIS A 176 -5.28 -14.20 17.82
N VAL A 177 -5.18 -13.30 16.84
CA VAL A 177 -3.92 -12.96 16.18
C VAL A 177 -3.78 -11.47 15.96
N VAL A 178 -2.65 -10.93 16.41
CA VAL A 178 -2.22 -9.56 16.17
C VAL A 178 -1.10 -9.59 15.14
N ALA A 179 -1.29 -8.87 14.03
CA ALA A 179 -0.29 -8.73 13.00
C ALA A 179 0.62 -7.54 13.27
N PHE A 180 1.93 -7.75 13.22
CA PHE A 180 2.93 -6.69 13.26
C PHE A 180 3.52 -6.48 11.87
N CYS A 181 3.61 -5.23 11.42
CA CYS A 181 4.35 -4.87 10.22
C CYS A 181 5.52 -3.95 10.61
N PRO A 182 6.65 -4.51 11.09
CA PRO A 182 7.77 -3.75 11.66
C PRO A 182 8.67 -3.11 10.59
N GLY A 183 8.47 -3.48 9.33
CA GLY A 183 9.21 -2.94 8.19
C GLY A 183 8.81 -1.51 7.84
N ALA A 184 9.68 -0.86 7.06
CA ALA A 184 9.36 0.36 6.31
C ALA A 184 10.35 0.51 5.15
N GLU A 185 9.86 0.42 3.90
CA GLU A 185 10.70 0.51 2.69
C GLU A 185 11.30 1.91 2.51
N TYR A 186 10.69 2.95 3.08
CA TYR A 186 11.19 4.32 2.99
C TYR A 186 12.54 4.53 3.68
N GLY A 187 12.73 3.91 4.85
CA GLY A 187 13.96 4.02 5.64
C GLY A 187 13.77 3.77 7.13
N PRO A 188 14.87 3.70 7.89
CA PRO A 188 14.86 3.44 9.33
C PRO A 188 14.12 4.52 10.14
N ALA A 189 14.05 5.77 9.66
CA ALA A 189 13.36 6.86 10.36
C ALA A 189 11.83 6.72 10.46
N LYS A 190 11.26 5.67 9.86
CA LYS A 190 9.86 5.27 10.02
C LYS A 190 9.67 3.96 10.79
N ARG A 191 10.74 3.31 11.28
CA ARG A 191 10.65 1.98 11.89
C ARG A 191 10.63 2.09 13.40
N TRP A 192 9.48 1.78 14.01
CA TRP A 192 9.41 1.67 15.47
C TRP A 192 10.39 0.59 15.97
N PRO A 193 11.11 0.80 17.08
CA PRO A 193 12.22 -0.07 17.48
C PRO A 193 11.84 -1.53 17.68
N ALA A 194 12.73 -2.45 17.30
CA ALA A 194 12.53 -3.88 17.49
C ALA A 194 12.29 -4.25 18.97
N ALA A 195 13.03 -3.63 19.89
CA ALA A 195 12.85 -3.83 21.33
C ALA A 195 11.44 -3.43 21.81
N HIS A 196 10.85 -2.41 21.20
CA HIS A 196 9.51 -1.94 21.53
C HIS A 196 8.44 -2.90 20.98
N PHE A 197 8.58 -3.36 19.73
CA PHE A 197 7.74 -4.43 19.19
C PHE A 197 7.83 -5.70 20.04
N ALA A 198 9.04 -6.10 20.46
CA ALA A 198 9.25 -7.28 21.31
C ALA A 198 8.57 -7.12 22.68
N ALA A 199 8.65 -5.94 23.30
CA ALA A 199 7.95 -5.66 24.55
C ALA A 199 6.42 -5.75 24.42
N LEU A 200 5.88 -5.19 23.33
CA LEU A 200 4.45 -5.28 23.03
C LEU A 200 4.03 -6.74 22.77
N ALA A 201 4.83 -7.50 22.01
CA ALA A 201 4.55 -8.91 21.73
C ALA A 201 4.51 -9.76 23.00
N ARG A 202 5.46 -9.58 23.94
CA ARG A 202 5.44 -10.28 25.24
C ARG A 202 4.15 -9.99 26.01
N THR A 203 3.68 -8.75 25.98
CA THR A 203 2.43 -8.35 26.64
C THR A 203 1.21 -8.98 25.98
N LEU A 204 1.13 -8.97 24.65
CA LEU A 204 0.05 -9.60 23.90
C LEU A 204 0.03 -11.13 24.08
N HIS A 205 1.19 -11.76 24.07
CA HIS A 205 1.35 -13.20 24.27
C HIS A 205 0.89 -13.64 25.67
N ARG A 206 1.27 -12.91 26.73
CA ARG A 206 0.75 -13.16 28.09
C ARG A 206 -0.77 -13.05 28.19
N ARG A 207 -1.41 -12.31 27.28
CA ARG A 207 -2.87 -12.18 27.17
C ARG A 207 -3.49 -13.22 26.22
N GLY A 208 -2.74 -14.22 25.77
CA GLY A 208 -3.23 -15.32 24.94
C GLY A 208 -3.34 -15.00 23.44
N ASN A 209 -2.74 -13.91 22.97
CA ASN A 209 -2.73 -13.58 21.54
C ASN A 209 -1.50 -14.20 20.85
N ALA A 210 -1.70 -14.72 19.65
CA ALA A 210 -0.61 -15.00 18.74
C ALA A 210 -0.14 -13.69 18.08
N VAL A 211 1.16 -13.57 17.82
CA VAL A 211 1.74 -12.43 17.09
C VAL A 211 2.41 -12.92 15.82
N TRP A 212 2.01 -12.37 14.67
CA TRP A 212 2.60 -12.67 13.36
C TRP A 212 3.30 -11.44 12.79
N LEU A 213 4.56 -11.57 12.41
CA LEU A 213 5.37 -10.48 11.83
C LEU A 213 5.36 -10.58 10.31
N PHE A 214 4.91 -9.51 9.64
CA PHE A 214 4.80 -9.42 8.18
C PHE A 214 5.75 -8.39 7.59
N GLY A 215 6.28 -8.71 6.42
CA GLY A 215 7.21 -7.84 5.71
C GLY A 215 7.84 -8.53 4.51
N SER A 216 8.60 -7.74 3.76
CA SER A 216 9.39 -8.23 2.64
C SER A 216 10.59 -9.06 3.14
N PRO A 217 11.35 -9.71 2.24
CA PRO A 217 12.64 -10.32 2.61
C PRO A 217 13.62 -9.34 3.27
N LYS A 218 13.53 -8.04 2.96
CA LYS A 218 14.38 -7.01 3.57
C LYS A 218 14.03 -6.76 5.05
N ASP A 219 12.81 -7.11 5.45
CA ASP A 219 12.32 -6.93 6.82
C ASP A 219 12.53 -8.19 7.67
N HIS A 220 13.11 -9.25 7.10
CA HIS A 220 13.38 -10.50 7.81
C HIS A 220 14.31 -10.29 9.02
N ALA A 221 15.39 -9.51 8.85
CA ALA A 221 16.36 -9.28 9.91
C ALA A 221 15.75 -8.57 11.14
N VAL A 222 14.93 -7.54 10.93
CA VAL A 222 14.27 -6.84 12.06
C VAL A 222 13.21 -7.72 12.72
N ALA A 223 12.51 -8.57 11.95
CA ALA A 223 11.56 -9.51 12.52
C ALA A 223 12.24 -10.62 13.33
N GLU A 224 13.40 -11.12 12.89
CA GLU A 224 14.22 -12.05 13.68
C GLU A 224 14.72 -11.40 14.97
N GLU A 225 15.17 -10.13 14.93
CA GLU A 225 15.56 -9.39 16.13
C GLU A 225 14.39 -9.31 17.14
N ILE A 226 13.17 -9.02 16.68
CA ILE A 226 11.97 -9.03 17.52
C ILE A 226 11.73 -10.41 18.14
N CYS A 227 11.83 -11.48 17.35
CA CYS A 227 11.68 -12.86 17.83
C CYS A 227 12.75 -13.24 18.87
N GLN A 228 14.00 -12.80 18.69
CA GLN A 228 15.09 -13.05 19.64
C GLN A 228 14.89 -12.30 20.96
N LEU A 229 14.39 -11.06 20.89
CA LEU A 229 14.06 -10.26 22.07
C LEU A 229 12.77 -10.73 22.78
N ALA A 230 11.89 -11.45 22.09
CA ALA A 230 10.67 -12.04 22.66
C ALA A 230 10.50 -13.53 22.25
N PRO A 231 11.36 -14.43 22.75
CA PRO A 231 11.34 -15.84 22.36
C PRO A 231 9.97 -16.48 22.59
N GLY A 232 9.48 -17.22 21.58
CA GLY A 232 8.19 -17.91 21.63
C GLY A 232 6.95 -17.00 21.57
N CYS A 233 7.11 -15.68 21.54
CA CYS A 233 5.97 -14.75 21.54
C CYS A 233 5.49 -14.38 20.14
N CYS A 234 6.33 -14.55 19.11
CA CYS A 234 6.05 -14.15 17.73
C CYS A 234 6.40 -15.26 16.73
N ARG A 235 5.73 -15.23 15.58
CA ARG A 235 6.13 -15.99 14.38
C ARG A 235 6.59 -15.02 13.30
N ASN A 236 7.83 -15.19 12.82
CA ASN A 236 8.36 -14.41 11.70
C ASN A 236 7.83 -14.94 10.35
N LEU A 237 7.06 -14.12 9.64
CA LEU A 237 6.56 -14.39 8.29
C LEU A 237 7.17 -13.44 7.23
N CYS A 238 8.13 -12.61 7.62
CA CYS A 238 8.81 -11.68 6.72
C CYS A 238 9.66 -12.45 5.71
N GLY A 239 9.38 -12.24 4.42
CA GLY A 239 10.08 -12.90 3.32
C GLY A 239 9.75 -14.37 3.10
N THR A 240 8.90 -14.98 3.93
CA THR A 240 8.43 -16.38 3.78
C THR A 240 7.04 -16.47 3.15
N THR A 241 6.38 -15.33 2.94
CA THR A 241 5.07 -15.22 2.31
C THR A 241 5.16 -14.44 1.00
N SER A 242 4.36 -14.85 0.01
CA SER A 242 4.05 -13.97 -1.12
C SER A 242 3.12 -12.84 -0.68
N LEU A 243 3.05 -11.74 -1.44
CA LEU A 243 2.13 -10.64 -1.11
C LEU A 243 0.67 -11.10 -1.06
N GLY A 244 0.27 -12.03 -1.93
CA GLY A 244 -1.07 -12.62 -1.90
C GLY A 244 -1.35 -13.39 -0.61
N GLN A 245 -0.40 -14.20 -0.15
CA GLN A 245 -0.51 -14.92 1.13
C GLN A 245 -0.50 -13.95 2.32
N ALA A 246 0.30 -12.87 2.26
CA ALA A 246 0.31 -11.84 3.29
C ALA A 246 -1.06 -11.12 3.37
N VAL A 247 -1.72 -10.85 2.25
CA VAL A 247 -3.09 -10.32 2.23
C VAL A 247 -4.06 -11.29 2.93
N ASP A 248 -3.97 -12.59 2.62
CA ASP A 248 -4.87 -13.59 3.21
C ASP A 248 -4.65 -13.76 4.72
N LEU A 249 -3.39 -13.79 5.18
CA LEU A 249 -3.09 -13.89 6.60
C LEU A 249 -3.40 -12.59 7.36
N LEU A 250 -3.21 -11.41 6.75
CA LEU A 250 -3.63 -10.14 7.35
C LEU A 250 -5.15 -10.04 7.48
N ALA A 251 -5.91 -10.63 6.54
CA ALA A 251 -7.36 -10.68 6.64
C ALA A 251 -7.85 -11.49 7.85
N LEU A 252 -7.03 -12.42 8.35
CA LEU A 252 -7.29 -13.22 9.56
C LEU A 252 -6.91 -12.48 10.86
N ALA A 253 -6.19 -11.37 10.78
CA ALA A 253 -5.77 -10.62 11.97
C ALA A 253 -6.95 -9.91 12.64
N ASP A 254 -7.00 -10.00 13.97
CA ASP A 254 -7.96 -9.25 14.78
C ASP A 254 -7.55 -7.78 14.93
N LEU A 255 -6.24 -7.51 14.85
CA LEU A 255 -5.67 -6.17 14.90
C LEU A 255 -4.30 -6.13 14.20
N VAL A 256 -3.95 -4.98 13.62
CA VAL A 256 -2.65 -4.74 12.99
C VAL A 256 -1.93 -3.59 13.68
N VAL A 257 -0.69 -3.82 14.11
CA VAL A 257 0.24 -2.76 14.57
C VAL A 257 1.32 -2.58 13.51
N CYS A 258 1.43 -1.39 12.93
CA CYS A 258 2.30 -1.18 11.78
C CYS A 258 2.93 0.20 11.78
N ASN A 259 4.10 0.30 11.15
CA ASN A 259 4.63 1.59 10.72
C ASN A 259 3.89 2.11 9.47
N ASP A 260 4.06 3.40 9.17
CA ASP A 260 3.70 4.01 7.88
C ASP A 260 4.42 3.31 6.70
N SER A 261 3.73 2.32 6.11
CA SER A 261 4.26 1.38 5.12
C SER A 261 3.16 0.83 4.20
N GLY A 262 3.53 0.13 3.13
CA GLY A 262 2.55 -0.45 2.19
C GLY A 262 1.55 -1.40 2.85
N LEU A 263 1.98 -2.21 3.82
CA LEU A 263 1.10 -3.17 4.50
C LEU A 263 0.08 -2.50 5.43
N MET A 264 0.34 -1.28 5.91
CA MET A 264 -0.68 -0.48 6.62
C MET A 264 -1.89 -0.22 5.72
N HIS A 265 -1.66 0.13 4.44
CA HIS A 265 -2.74 0.36 3.49
C HIS A 265 -3.46 -0.95 3.11
N VAL A 266 -2.73 -2.06 3.02
CA VAL A 266 -3.34 -3.39 2.82
C VAL A 266 -4.28 -3.74 3.96
N ALA A 267 -3.85 -3.57 5.21
CA ALA A 267 -4.69 -3.79 6.39
C ALA A 267 -5.93 -2.88 6.39
N ALA A 268 -5.77 -1.62 5.98
CA ALA A 268 -6.88 -0.68 5.89
C ALA A 268 -7.91 -1.11 4.83
N ALA A 269 -7.44 -1.57 3.67
CA ALA A 269 -8.30 -2.05 2.59
C ALA A 269 -8.97 -3.41 2.87
N LEU A 270 -8.43 -4.19 3.81
CA LEU A 270 -9.05 -5.38 4.37
C LEU A 270 -10.01 -5.07 5.53
N ASP A 271 -10.19 -3.79 5.86
CA ASP A 271 -11.02 -3.33 6.98
C ASP A 271 -10.64 -4.01 8.31
N ARG A 272 -9.33 -4.05 8.61
CA ARG A 272 -8.82 -4.52 9.91
C ARG A 272 -8.66 -3.32 10.87
N PRO A 273 -8.85 -3.51 12.19
CA PRO A 273 -8.42 -2.54 13.19
C PRO A 273 -6.92 -2.29 13.11
N ILE A 274 -6.50 -1.03 13.13
CA ILE A 274 -5.09 -0.64 12.91
C ILE A 274 -4.62 0.29 14.02
N VAL A 275 -3.42 0.06 14.51
CA VAL A 275 -2.61 1.02 15.25
C VAL A 275 -1.39 1.36 14.40
N ALA A 276 -1.44 2.52 13.75
CA ALA A 276 -0.41 2.99 12.83
C ALA A 276 0.56 3.95 13.52
N ILE A 277 1.85 3.63 13.50
CA ILE A 277 2.91 4.40 14.14
C ILE A 277 3.61 5.29 13.10
N TYR A 278 3.66 6.59 13.39
CA TYR A 278 4.28 7.61 12.56
C TYR A 278 5.47 8.27 13.27
N GLY A 279 6.65 8.06 12.69
CA GLY A 279 7.90 8.72 13.05
C GLY A 279 8.14 9.95 12.16
N SER A 280 9.13 9.87 11.26
CA SER A 280 9.54 11.00 10.40
C SER A 280 8.51 11.50 9.39
N SER A 281 7.43 10.75 9.13
CA SER A 281 6.36 11.13 8.20
C SER A 281 5.10 11.62 8.90
N SER A 282 4.15 12.11 8.11
CA SER A 282 2.83 12.54 8.57
C SER A 282 1.72 11.80 7.83
N PRO A 283 0.58 11.56 8.50
CA PRO A 283 -0.62 11.01 7.87
C PRO A 283 -1.30 12.00 6.92
N GLY A 284 -0.87 13.27 6.86
CA GLY A 284 -1.52 14.31 6.05
C GLY A 284 -1.47 14.11 4.53
N PHE A 285 -0.70 13.14 4.03
CA PHE A 285 -0.64 12.81 2.59
C PHE A 285 -1.17 11.41 2.27
N THR A 286 -0.81 10.41 3.08
CA THR A 286 -1.13 8.99 2.89
C THR A 286 -1.57 8.34 4.21
N PRO A 287 -2.73 8.73 4.78
CA PRO A 287 -3.23 8.13 6.02
C PRO A 287 -3.71 6.68 5.78
N PRO A 288 -3.81 5.86 6.84
CA PRO A 288 -4.61 4.63 6.77
C PRO A 288 -6.09 5.00 6.56
N LEU A 289 -6.60 4.73 5.36
CA LEU A 289 -7.98 5.05 4.97
C LEU A 289 -8.93 3.98 5.54
N SER A 290 -9.13 3.99 6.85
CA SER A 290 -10.03 3.10 7.59
C SER A 290 -10.65 3.83 8.78
N GLY A 291 -11.94 3.59 9.05
CA GLY A 291 -12.61 4.11 10.25
C GLY A 291 -12.13 3.44 11.55
N GLN A 292 -11.40 2.33 11.43
CA GLN A 292 -10.89 1.54 12.56
C GLN A 292 -9.40 1.83 12.86
N ALA A 293 -8.82 2.85 12.24
CA ALA A 293 -7.42 3.23 12.45
C ALA A 293 -7.25 4.16 13.65
N ALA A 294 -6.28 3.85 14.51
CA ALA A 294 -5.66 4.77 15.45
C ALA A 294 -4.27 5.15 14.92
N ILE A 295 -4.00 6.44 14.83
CA ILE A 295 -2.69 6.96 14.41
C ILE A 295 -1.97 7.43 15.66
N LEU A 296 -0.75 6.92 15.89
CA LEU A 296 0.11 7.32 16.98
C LEU A 296 1.33 8.04 16.44
N SER A 297 1.51 9.27 16.89
CA SER A 297 2.72 10.05 16.68
C SER A 297 2.97 10.90 17.92
N LEU A 298 4.23 11.19 18.21
CA LEU A 298 4.60 12.11 19.30
C LEU A 298 4.54 13.59 18.89
N GLU A 299 4.41 13.88 17.59
CA GLU A 299 4.30 15.26 17.07
C GLU A 299 5.39 16.21 17.63
N LEU A 300 6.62 15.70 17.76
CA LEU A 300 7.76 16.50 18.23
C LEU A 300 8.03 17.67 17.28
N ASP A 301 8.64 18.75 17.77
CA ASP A 301 9.00 19.92 16.94
C ASP A 301 9.81 19.57 15.67
N CYS A 302 10.61 18.51 15.72
CA CYS A 302 11.41 18.03 14.60
C CYS A 302 10.68 17.04 13.66
N SER A 303 9.40 16.74 13.90
CA SER A 303 8.62 15.74 13.18
C SER A 303 7.24 16.27 12.76
N PRO A 304 6.83 16.11 11.49
CA PRO A 304 7.45 15.31 10.44
C PRO A 304 8.62 16.02 9.74
N CYS A 305 9.76 15.35 9.61
CA CYS A 305 10.90 15.86 8.81
C CYS A 305 10.98 15.26 7.39
N PHE A 306 10.24 14.17 7.13
CA PHE A 306 10.27 13.37 5.91
C PHE A 306 11.64 12.83 5.51
N GLU A 307 12.62 12.83 6.42
CA GLU A 307 13.94 12.27 6.15
C GLU A 307 13.95 10.74 6.25
N ARG A 308 14.78 10.09 5.42
CA ARG A 308 14.97 8.62 5.46
C ARG A 308 15.77 8.16 6.67
N ASN A 309 16.75 8.98 7.05
CA ASN A 309 17.59 8.81 8.23
C ASN A 309 17.37 10.01 9.15
N CYS A 310 17.32 9.81 10.47
CA CYS A 310 17.10 10.93 11.38
C CYS A 310 18.29 11.91 11.32
N PRO A 311 18.08 13.18 10.94
CA PRO A 311 19.17 14.16 10.86
C PRO A 311 19.76 14.49 12.23
N LEU A 312 19.00 14.27 13.30
CA LEU A 312 19.39 14.50 14.69
C LEU A 312 19.96 13.23 15.37
N GLY A 313 19.99 12.08 14.69
CA GLY A 313 20.60 10.84 15.16
C GLY A 313 19.86 10.07 16.28
N HIS A 314 18.88 10.68 16.95
CA HIS A 314 18.27 10.10 18.16
C HIS A 314 16.97 9.33 17.92
N LEU A 315 16.25 9.56 16.81
CA LEU A 315 14.96 8.89 16.47
C LEU A 315 13.89 8.98 17.58
N ASP A 316 13.83 10.08 18.32
CA ASP A 316 12.97 10.21 19.51
C ASP A 316 11.48 10.11 19.19
N CYS A 317 11.07 10.53 17.98
CA CYS A 317 9.70 10.39 17.51
C CYS A 317 9.21 8.93 17.49
N LEU A 318 10.14 7.96 17.50
CA LEU A 318 9.87 6.53 17.58
C LEU A 318 10.37 5.91 18.89
N ASN A 319 11.57 6.28 19.35
CA ASN A 319 12.18 5.74 20.56
C ASN A 319 11.41 6.11 21.84
N LYS A 320 10.85 7.32 21.91
CA LYS A 320 10.08 7.78 23.08
C LYS A 320 8.59 7.41 22.99
N LEU A 321 8.13 6.85 21.87
CA LEU A 321 6.78 6.30 21.77
C LEU A 321 6.79 4.91 22.38
N LEU A 322 6.44 4.83 23.66
CA LEU A 322 6.65 3.62 24.45
C LEU A 322 5.60 2.53 24.15
N PRO A 323 5.95 1.24 24.31
CA PRO A 323 5.04 0.12 24.09
C PRO A 323 3.71 0.23 24.84
N GLU A 324 3.69 0.84 26.02
CA GLU A 324 2.50 1.04 26.83
C GLU A 324 1.49 1.98 26.16
N GLN A 325 1.97 3.01 25.47
CA GLN A 325 1.12 3.93 24.70
C GLN A 325 0.48 3.20 23.52
N VAL A 326 1.26 2.34 22.85
CA VAL A 326 0.76 1.50 21.75
C VAL A 326 -0.24 0.47 22.28
N MET A 327 0.04 -0.16 23.43
CA MET A 327 -0.85 -1.14 24.06
C MET A 327 -2.20 -0.52 24.44
N ALA A 328 -2.23 0.70 24.97
CA ALA A 328 -3.48 1.40 25.28
C ALA A 328 -4.34 1.61 24.02
N ALA A 329 -3.72 1.96 22.88
CA ALA A 329 -4.43 2.07 21.61
C ALA A 329 -4.90 0.71 21.09
N VAL A 330 -4.13 -0.36 21.30
CA VAL A 330 -4.52 -1.74 20.96
C VAL A 330 -5.76 -2.17 21.74
N GLU A 331 -5.83 -1.89 23.05
CA GLU A 331 -6.99 -2.21 23.90
C GLU A 331 -8.25 -1.50 23.39
N GLN A 332 -8.17 -0.19 23.13
CA GLN A 332 -9.29 0.60 22.61
C GLN A 332 -9.84 0.07 21.27
N ARG A 333 -9.00 -0.59 20.46
CA ARG A 333 -9.36 -1.08 19.12
C ARG A 333 -9.70 -2.56 19.08
N SER A 334 -9.27 -3.34 20.06
CA SER A 334 -9.57 -4.78 20.13
C SER A 334 -11.01 -5.08 20.56
N GLY A 335 -11.79 -4.05 20.93
CA GLY A 335 -13.16 -4.21 21.43
C GLY A 335 -13.24 -5.05 22.71
N ARG A 336 -12.14 -5.10 23.47
CA ARG A 336 -11.94 -5.91 24.68
C ARG A 336 -11.26 -5.07 25.76
#